data_AF-A0A223B3D9-F1
#
_entry.id   AF-A0A223B3D9-F1
#
_cell.length_a   1.000
_cell.length_b   1.000
_cell.length_c   1.000
_cell.angle_alpha   90.00
_cell.angle_beta   90.00
_cell.angle_gamma   90.00
#
_symmetry.space_group_name_H-M   'P 1'
#
loop_
_entity.id
_entity.type
_entity.pdbx_description
1 polymer ?
#
loop_
_entity_poly.entity_id
_entity_poly.type
_entity_poly.pdbx_seq_one_letter_code
_entity_poly.pdbx_strand_id
1 'polypeptide(L)'
;MFEKGKELRNKGIDGFFVDNADIYYISPKQKIYNGLTTILKSLKTQSTDIIVNGGNAYVLKTIKNNRNPKYIDGINQETVFSKIDFENSRLLKQSASSKSYYKSYCRRAKRAKLSVHLLEYTKSKSLIRKISRFCRAKGYKYYVSSSIELDQF
;
A
#
# COMPACT_ATOMS: atom_id res chain seq x y z
N MET A 1 -12.13 14.10 -6.80
CA MET A 1 -10.88 13.39 -7.17
C MET A 1 -10.56 13.47 -8.66
N PHE A 2 -11.53 13.36 -9.58
CA PHE A 2 -11.25 13.47 -11.03
C PHE A 2 -10.49 14.75 -11.42
N GLU A 3 -11.01 15.93 -11.08
CA GLU A 3 -10.36 17.21 -11.43
C GLU A 3 -8.95 17.33 -10.84
N LYS A 4 -8.77 16.91 -9.59
CA LYS A 4 -7.43 16.88 -8.97
C LYS A 4 -6.49 15.91 -9.68
N GLY A 5 -7.00 14.76 -10.11
CA GLY A 5 -6.26 13.79 -10.91
C GLY A 5 -5.80 14.40 -12.23
N LYS A 6 -6.69 15.10 -12.94
CA LYS A 6 -6.37 15.81 -14.19
C LYS A 6 -5.32 16.90 -13.98
N GLU A 7 -5.47 17.72 -12.93
CA GLU A 7 -4.50 18.77 -12.57
C GLU A 7 -3.11 18.18 -12.35
N LEU A 8 -3.00 17.11 -11.54
CA LEU A 8 -1.72 16.47 -11.27
C LEU A 8 -1.13 15.82 -12.52
N ARG A 9 -1.98 15.23 -13.38
CA ARG A 9 -1.52 14.66 -14.66
C ARG A 9 -0.97 15.70 -15.62
N ASN A 10 -1.56 16.90 -15.65
CA ASN A 10 -1.02 18.01 -16.43
C ASN A 10 0.35 18.49 -15.92
N LYS A 11 0.73 18.15 -14.68
CA LYS A 11 2.08 18.37 -14.14
C LYS A 11 3.08 17.26 -14.52
N GLY A 12 2.67 16.27 -15.32
CA GLY A 12 3.56 15.24 -15.86
C GLY A 12 3.77 14.03 -14.95
N ILE A 13 2.90 13.76 -13.97
CA ILE A 13 3.04 12.55 -13.14
C ILE A 13 2.66 11.28 -13.91
N ASP A 14 3.36 10.18 -13.62
CA ASP A 14 3.09 8.86 -14.21
C ASP A 14 1.99 8.08 -13.47
N GLY A 15 1.78 8.39 -12.18
CA GLY A 15 1.01 7.55 -11.28
C GLY A 15 0.46 8.29 -10.06
N PHE A 16 -0.59 7.72 -9.45
CA PHE A 16 -1.14 8.15 -8.17
C PHE A 16 -0.76 7.17 -7.06
N PHE A 17 -0.26 7.73 -5.97
CA PHE A 17 -0.17 7.06 -4.68
C PHE A 17 -1.40 7.44 -3.86
N VAL A 18 -2.35 6.51 -3.72
CA VAL A 18 -3.65 6.78 -3.08
C VAL A 18 -3.63 6.27 -1.65
N ASP A 19 -3.73 7.19 -0.71
CA ASP A 19 -3.73 6.91 0.72
C ASP A 19 -5.14 6.79 1.33
N ASN A 20 -5.23 6.34 2.58
CA ASN A 20 -6.46 6.27 3.40
C ASN A 20 -7.58 5.38 2.84
N ALA A 21 -7.23 4.37 2.04
CA ALA A 21 -8.20 3.37 1.55
C ALA A 21 -8.67 2.39 2.65
N ASP A 22 -8.05 2.43 3.83
CA ASP A 22 -8.42 1.71 5.04
C ASP A 22 -9.70 2.24 5.71
N ILE A 23 -10.27 3.36 5.25
CA ILE A 23 -11.63 3.79 5.62
C ILE A 23 -12.68 2.69 5.44
N TYR A 24 -12.47 1.77 4.49
CA TYR A 24 -13.35 0.61 4.32
C TYR A 24 -13.24 -0.41 5.48
N TYR A 25 -12.07 -0.53 6.11
CA TYR A 25 -11.92 -1.35 7.31
C TYR A 25 -12.67 -0.72 8.49
N ILE A 26 -12.59 0.61 8.64
CA ILE A 26 -13.29 1.37 9.70
C ILE A 26 -14.81 1.34 9.49
N SER A 27 -15.27 1.48 8.25
CA SER A 27 -16.70 1.46 7.89
C SER A 27 -16.98 0.48 6.75
N PRO A 28 -17.13 -0.82 7.03
CA PRO A 28 -17.22 -1.89 6.03
C PRO A 28 -18.60 -1.98 5.34
N LYS A 29 -19.16 -0.83 4.96
CA LYS A 29 -20.46 -0.71 4.29
C LYS A 29 -20.27 -0.79 2.78
N GLN A 30 -21.23 -1.39 2.06
CA GLN A 30 -21.16 -1.51 0.61
C GLN A 30 -21.04 -0.15 -0.10
N LYS A 31 -21.67 0.90 0.45
CA LYS A 31 -21.54 2.27 -0.06
C LYS A 31 -20.10 2.81 -0.02
N ILE A 32 -19.32 2.46 1.01
CA ILE A 32 -17.91 2.89 1.14
C ILE A 32 -17.05 2.14 0.12
N TYR A 33 -17.24 0.83 -0.02
CA TYR A 33 -16.58 0.05 -1.06
C TYR A 33 -16.88 0.58 -2.47
N ASN A 34 -18.15 0.87 -2.76
CA ASN A 34 -18.56 1.42 -4.05
C ASN A 34 -17.96 2.81 -4.29
N GLY A 35 -17.98 3.68 -3.27
CA GLY A 35 -17.37 5.01 -3.34
C GLY A 35 -15.88 4.97 -3.66
N LEU A 36 -15.10 4.17 -2.92
CA LEU A 36 -13.68 3.96 -3.21
C LEU A 36 -13.45 3.42 -4.62
N THR A 37 -14.26 2.44 -5.04
CA THR A 37 -14.17 1.86 -6.39
C THR A 37 -14.43 2.91 -7.48
N THR A 38 -15.43 3.77 -7.30
CA THR A 38 -15.74 4.87 -8.22
C THR A 38 -14.59 5.86 -8.29
N ILE A 39 -14.01 6.24 -7.15
CA ILE A 39 -12.86 7.16 -7.08
C ILE A 39 -11.65 6.58 -7.83
N LEU A 40 -11.26 5.34 -7.55
CA LEU A 40 -10.09 4.71 -8.18
C LEU A 40 -10.28 4.50 -9.68
N LYS A 41 -11.47 4.07 -10.11
CA LYS A 41 -11.79 3.97 -11.54
C LYS A 41 -11.74 5.33 -12.24
N SER A 42 -12.25 6.38 -11.58
CA SER A 42 -12.21 7.74 -12.09
C SER A 42 -10.78 8.27 -12.24
N LEU A 43 -9.88 7.96 -11.29
CA LEU A 43 -8.46 8.29 -11.42
C LEU A 43 -7.80 7.47 -12.54
N LYS A 44 -8.16 6.19 -12.70
CA LYS A 44 -7.56 5.31 -13.72
C LYS A 44 -7.82 5.79 -15.15
N THR A 45 -8.92 6.52 -15.40
CA THR A 45 -9.19 7.09 -16.73
C THR A 45 -8.14 8.10 -17.18
N GLN A 46 -7.34 8.62 -16.25
CA GLN A 46 -6.21 9.48 -16.56
C GLN A 46 -4.99 8.71 -17.07
N SER A 47 -5.10 7.40 -17.37
CA SER A 47 -4.02 6.55 -17.89
C SER A 47 -2.74 6.56 -17.04
N THR A 48 -2.92 6.57 -15.73
CA THR A 48 -1.86 6.53 -14.71
C THR A 48 -1.81 5.18 -14.02
N ASP A 49 -0.66 4.83 -13.49
CA ASP A 49 -0.57 3.77 -12.48
C ASP A 49 -1.23 4.21 -11.18
N ILE A 50 -1.88 3.29 -10.48
CA ILE A 50 -2.49 3.52 -9.17
C ILE A 50 -1.89 2.53 -8.17
N ILE A 51 -1.19 3.07 -7.19
CA ILE A 51 -0.68 2.34 -6.03
C ILE A 51 -1.53 2.70 -4.82
N VAL A 52 -2.22 1.71 -4.25
CA VAL A 52 -3.02 1.92 -3.03
C VAL A 52 -2.16 1.70 -1.79
N ASN A 53 -2.02 2.72 -0.95
CA ASN A 53 -1.36 2.61 0.34
C ASN A 53 -2.33 2.09 1.41
N GLY A 54 -1.90 1.07 2.16
CA GLY A 54 -2.76 0.41 3.14
C GLY A 54 -3.98 -0.26 2.49
N GLY A 55 -5.19 -0.02 3.04
CA GLY A 55 -6.46 -0.43 2.42
C GLY A 55 -6.63 -1.93 2.19
N ASN A 56 -5.90 -2.79 2.91
CA ASN A 56 -5.86 -4.23 2.69
C ASN A 56 -7.24 -4.90 2.69
N ALA A 57 -8.17 -4.46 3.54
CA ALA A 57 -9.54 -4.98 3.56
C ALA A 57 -10.29 -4.69 2.24
N TYR A 58 -10.13 -3.48 1.71
CA TYR A 58 -10.72 -3.07 0.44
C TYR A 58 -10.09 -3.86 -0.72
N VAL A 59 -8.77 -3.87 -0.81
CA VAL A 59 -8.04 -4.56 -1.89
C VAL A 59 -8.35 -6.06 -1.90
N LEU A 60 -8.40 -6.71 -0.72
CA LEU A 60 -8.75 -8.13 -0.63
C LEU A 60 -10.18 -8.42 -1.08
N LYS A 61 -11.15 -7.55 -0.76
CA LYS A 61 -12.53 -7.67 -1.26
C LYS A 61 -12.57 -7.47 -2.78
N THR A 62 -11.84 -6.50 -3.30
CA THR A 62 -11.69 -6.26 -4.74
C THR A 62 -11.12 -7.47 -5.47
N ILE A 63 -10.02 -8.06 -4.97
CA ILE A 63 -9.40 -9.27 -5.53
C ILE A 63 -10.37 -10.46 -5.48
N LYS A 64 -11.18 -10.58 -4.42
CA LYS A 64 -12.20 -11.64 -4.30
C LYS A 64 -13.27 -11.49 -5.39
N ASN A 65 -13.73 -10.27 -5.64
CA ASN A 65 -14.79 -9.98 -6.62
C ASN A 65 -14.28 -10.00 -8.06
N ASN A 66 -13.03 -9.62 -8.29
CA ASN A 66 -12.37 -9.64 -9.59
C ASN A 66 -10.89 -9.97 -9.38
N ARG A 67 -10.46 -11.15 -9.86
CA ARG A 67 -9.08 -11.64 -9.67
C ARG A 67 -8.00 -10.75 -10.31
N ASN A 68 -8.37 -9.85 -11.22
CA ASN A 68 -7.45 -8.89 -11.85
C ASN A 68 -8.13 -7.51 -11.99
N PRO A 69 -8.16 -6.70 -10.93
CA PRO A 69 -8.80 -5.39 -10.97
C PRO A 69 -7.97 -4.40 -11.80
N LYS A 70 -8.43 -4.10 -13.02
CA LYS A 70 -7.72 -3.21 -13.98
C LYS A 70 -7.53 -1.74 -13.54
N TYR A 71 -8.05 -1.36 -12.37
CA TYR A 71 -7.99 0.01 -11.84
C TYR A 71 -7.08 0.14 -10.61
N ILE A 72 -6.34 -0.92 -10.26
CA ILE A 72 -5.30 -0.92 -9.24
C ILE A 72 -4.09 -1.60 -9.88
N ASP A 73 -2.94 -0.92 -9.91
CA ASP A 73 -1.71 -1.45 -10.52
C ASP A 73 -0.75 -1.98 -9.46
N GLY A 74 -0.92 -1.55 -8.21
CA GLY A 74 -0.13 -2.03 -7.10
C GLY A 74 -0.66 -1.67 -5.73
N ILE A 75 0.05 -2.20 -4.73
CA ILE A 75 -0.16 -1.86 -3.33
C ILE A 75 1.15 -1.35 -2.73
N ASN A 76 1.03 -0.40 -1.79
CA ASN A 76 2.06 -0.12 -0.80
C ASN A 76 1.55 -0.57 0.57
N GLN A 77 2.32 -1.37 1.29
CA GLN A 77 1.98 -1.78 2.65
C GLN A 77 2.96 -1.18 3.66
N GLU A 78 2.41 -0.29 4.48
CA GLU A 78 3.01 0.24 5.69
C GLU A 78 2.31 -0.41 6.90
N THR A 79 2.95 -1.19 7.76
CA THR A 79 4.30 -1.80 7.73
C THR A 79 4.16 -3.32 7.85
N VAL A 80 5.13 -4.11 7.34
CA VAL A 80 5.10 -5.59 7.42
C VAL A 80 6.08 -6.12 8.46
N PHE A 81 7.25 -5.50 8.60
CA PHE A 81 8.35 -5.97 9.45
C PHE A 81 8.65 -5.05 10.62
N SER A 82 8.47 -3.74 10.46
CA SER A 82 8.53 -2.75 11.52
C SER A 82 7.14 -2.43 12.08
N LYS A 83 7.10 -1.60 13.11
CA LYS A 83 5.90 -0.98 13.66
C LYS A 83 6.28 0.43 14.12
N ILE A 84 5.42 1.40 13.87
CA ILE A 84 5.53 2.73 14.46
C ILE A 84 4.71 2.73 15.76
N ASP A 85 5.32 3.22 16.83
CA ASP A 85 4.65 3.58 18.07
C ASP A 85 4.54 5.11 18.09
N PHE A 86 3.38 5.60 17.66
CA PHE A 86 3.13 7.05 17.52
C PHE A 86 3.07 7.75 18.87
N GLU A 87 2.51 7.10 19.90
CA GLU A 87 2.38 7.67 21.25
C GLU A 87 3.74 8.01 21.85
N ASN A 88 4.73 7.13 21.63
CA ASN A 88 6.07 7.32 22.18
C ASN A 88 7.10 7.77 21.14
N SER A 89 6.68 8.00 19.89
CA SER A 89 7.58 8.32 18.76
C SER A 89 8.73 7.30 18.57
N ARG A 90 8.42 6.00 18.64
CA ARG A 90 9.42 4.92 18.55
C ARG A 90 9.24 4.06 17.31
N LEU A 91 10.37 3.61 16.76
CA LEU A 91 10.42 2.60 15.71
C LEU A 91 10.67 1.22 16.33
N LEU A 92 9.68 0.35 16.19
CA LEU A 92 9.64 -0.98 16.78
C LEU A 92 9.67 -2.07 15.70
N LYS A 93 9.82 -3.31 16.15
CA LYS A 93 9.68 -4.50 15.29
C LYS A 93 8.22 -4.98 15.33
N GLN A 94 7.72 -5.44 14.19
CA GLN A 94 6.37 -5.97 14.09
C GLN A 94 6.19 -7.30 14.83
N SER A 95 5.00 -7.51 15.38
CA SER A 95 4.57 -8.78 15.97
C SER A 95 4.61 -9.92 14.93
N ALA A 96 4.67 -11.16 15.42
CA ALA A 96 4.66 -12.32 14.54
C ALA A 96 3.33 -12.48 13.78
N SER A 97 2.20 -12.23 14.45
CA SER A 97 0.85 -12.34 13.89
C SER A 97 0.60 -11.30 12.79
N SER A 98 0.85 -10.02 13.05
CA SER A 98 0.67 -8.94 12.06
C SER A 98 1.58 -9.14 10.85
N LYS A 99 2.85 -9.50 11.09
CA LYS A 99 3.78 -9.82 10.01
C LYS A 99 3.31 -11.01 9.16
N SER A 100 2.74 -12.05 9.77
CA SER A 100 2.18 -13.20 9.05
C SER A 100 0.99 -12.78 8.18
N TYR A 101 0.08 -12.00 8.76
CA TYR A 101 -1.08 -11.44 8.07
C TYR A 101 -0.69 -10.62 6.84
N TYR A 102 0.17 -9.62 7.01
CA TYR A 102 0.56 -8.73 5.92
C TYR A 102 1.40 -9.44 4.84
N LYS A 103 2.23 -10.42 5.20
CA LYS A 103 2.88 -11.29 4.21
C LYS A 103 1.88 -12.07 3.38
N SER A 104 0.82 -12.58 4.00
CA SER A 104 -0.26 -13.27 3.30
C SER A 104 -1.02 -12.34 2.37
N TYR A 105 -1.31 -11.11 2.82
CA TYR A 105 -1.92 -10.05 2.01
C TYR A 105 -1.06 -9.72 0.78
N CYS A 106 0.23 -9.40 0.97
CA CYS A 106 1.15 -9.09 -0.13
C CYS A 106 1.22 -10.21 -1.18
N ARG A 107 1.26 -11.47 -0.73
CA ARG A 107 1.23 -12.64 -1.62
C ARG A 107 -0.08 -12.72 -2.42
N ARG A 108 -1.22 -12.40 -1.81
CA ARG A 108 -2.52 -12.39 -2.51
C ARG A 108 -2.56 -11.28 -3.56
N ALA A 109 -2.07 -10.09 -3.24
CA ALA A 109 -1.94 -8.98 -4.19
C ALA A 109 -1.03 -9.34 -5.38
N LYS A 110 0.15 -9.90 -5.12
CA LYS A 110 1.07 -10.34 -6.19
C LYS A 110 0.43 -11.38 -7.12
N ARG A 111 -0.32 -12.35 -6.58
CA ARG A 111 -1.05 -13.33 -7.40
C ARG A 111 -2.18 -12.74 -8.23
N ALA A 112 -2.76 -11.63 -7.78
CA ALA A 112 -3.71 -10.84 -8.54
C ALA A 112 -3.03 -9.90 -9.55
N LYS A 113 -1.74 -10.13 -9.86
CA LYS A 113 -0.91 -9.36 -10.78
C LYS A 113 -0.65 -7.91 -10.37
N LEU A 114 -0.90 -7.57 -9.10
CA LEU A 114 -0.56 -6.25 -8.55
C LEU A 114 0.94 -6.18 -8.25
N SER A 115 1.56 -5.04 -8.54
CA SER A 115 2.88 -4.72 -8.00
C SER A 115 2.81 -4.57 -6.48
N VAL A 116 3.88 -4.93 -5.78
CA VAL A 116 3.92 -4.92 -4.31
C VAL A 116 5.13 -4.12 -3.88
N HIS A 117 4.85 -3.09 -3.09
CA HIS A 117 5.82 -2.19 -2.49
C HIS A 117 5.66 -2.24 -0.96
N LEU A 118 6.76 -2.28 -0.24
CA LEU A 118 6.76 -2.15 1.22
C LEU A 118 7.37 -0.82 1.62
N LEU A 119 6.74 -0.15 2.58
CA LEU A 119 7.30 0.99 3.29
C LEU A 119 7.49 0.57 4.75
N GLU A 120 8.74 0.60 5.21
CA GLU A 120 9.13 0.15 6.55
C GLU A 120 9.89 1.27 7.28
N TYR A 121 9.84 1.25 8.60
CA TYR A 121 10.46 2.28 9.45
C TYR A 121 11.35 1.63 10.49
N THR A 122 12.65 1.70 10.29
CA THR A 122 13.61 1.16 11.26
C THR A 122 15.02 1.68 11.03
N LYS A 123 15.76 1.91 12.12
CA LYS A 123 17.21 2.16 12.11
C LYS A 123 18.03 0.87 12.23
N SER A 124 17.38 -0.29 12.40
CA SER A 124 18.05 -1.56 12.65
C SER A 124 18.62 -2.17 11.36
N LYS A 125 19.95 -2.14 11.22
CA LYS A 125 20.68 -2.76 10.09
C LYS A 125 20.34 -4.23 9.89
N SER A 126 20.08 -4.99 10.97
CA SER A 126 19.71 -6.41 10.86
C SER A 126 18.30 -6.61 10.31
N LEU A 127 17.35 -5.74 10.69
CA LEU A 127 15.99 -5.77 10.17
C LEU A 127 15.94 -5.32 8.70
N ILE A 128 16.69 -4.28 8.32
CA ILE A 128 16.83 -3.82 6.93
C ILE A 128 17.32 -4.96 6.03
N ARG A 129 18.39 -5.67 6.43
CA ARG A 129 18.89 -6.85 5.69
C ARG A 129 17.85 -7.97 5.56
N LYS A 130 16.96 -8.12 6.54
CA LYS A 130 15.87 -9.10 6.50
C LYS A 130 14.78 -8.70 5.53
N ILE A 131 14.37 -7.42 5.54
CA ILE A 131 13.40 -6.85 4.60
C ILE A 131 13.93 -6.98 3.17
N SER A 132 15.18 -6.54 2.92
CA SER A 132 15.83 -6.62 1.61
C SER A 132 15.83 -8.03 1.03
N ARG A 133 16.31 -9.03 1.79
CA ARG A 133 16.31 -10.44 1.35
C ARG A 133 14.90 -10.95 1.05
N PHE A 134 13.92 -10.60 1.89
CA PHE A 134 12.54 -11.02 1.69
C PHE A 134 11.93 -10.42 0.42
N CYS A 135 12.09 -9.11 0.20
CA CYS A 135 11.54 -8.42 -0.96
C CYS A 135 12.19 -8.90 -2.26
N ARG A 136 13.52 -9.07 -2.28
CA ARG A 136 14.24 -9.64 -3.43
C ARG A 136 13.73 -11.04 -3.78
N ALA A 137 13.57 -11.92 -2.80
CA ALA A 137 13.07 -13.28 -3.01
C ALA A 137 11.61 -13.33 -3.48
N LYS A 138 10.83 -12.26 -3.31
CA LYS A 138 9.42 -12.19 -3.71
C LYS A 138 9.17 -11.31 -4.95
N GLY A 139 10.20 -10.65 -5.47
CA GLY A 139 10.04 -9.65 -6.53
C GLY A 139 9.16 -8.49 -6.09
N TYR A 140 9.35 -8.04 -4.86
CA TYR A 140 8.72 -6.84 -4.28
C TYR A 140 9.74 -5.70 -4.26
N LYS A 141 9.26 -4.47 -4.40
CA LYS A 141 10.07 -3.27 -4.15
C LYS A 141 9.89 -2.86 -2.69
N TYR A 142 10.84 -2.10 -2.14
CA TYR A 142 10.72 -1.60 -0.77
C TYR A 142 11.53 -0.32 -0.57
N TYR A 143 11.08 0.48 0.38
CA TYR A 143 11.84 1.58 0.98
C TYR A 143 11.86 1.39 2.50
N VAL A 144 12.98 1.74 3.13
CA VAL A 144 13.09 1.73 4.61
C VAL A 144 13.51 3.11 5.07
N SER A 145 12.65 3.76 5.84
CA SER A 145 12.91 5.07 6.41
C SER A 145 13.43 4.95 7.85
N SER A 146 14.27 5.90 8.26
CA SER A 146 14.64 6.13 9.66
C SER A 146 13.75 7.17 10.36
N SER A 147 12.88 7.83 9.61
CA SER A 147 11.99 8.91 10.06
C SER A 147 10.53 8.63 9.68
N ILE A 148 9.61 8.89 10.60
CA ILE A 148 8.16 8.76 10.37
C ILE A 148 7.70 9.78 9.33
N GLU A 149 8.28 10.97 9.33
CA GLU A 149 7.91 12.09 8.45
C GLU A 149 8.40 11.94 7.00
N LEU A 150 9.18 10.88 6.70
CA LEU A 150 9.78 10.64 5.38
C LEU A 150 10.63 11.82 4.85
N ASP A 151 11.25 12.55 5.77
CA ASP A 151 12.06 13.76 5.52
C ASP A 151 13.57 13.51 5.51
N GLN A 152 14.00 12.27 5.72
CA GLN A 152 15.40 11.85 5.72
C GLN A 152 15.65 10.91 4.53
N PHE A 153 16.50 11.36 3.60
CA PHE A 153 16.86 10.68 2.35
C PHE A 153 18.33 10.25 2.34
#